data_AF-A0A4U3A6E1-F1
#
_entry.id   AF-A0A4U3A6E1-F1
#
_cell.length_a   1.000
_cell.length_b   1.000
_cell.length_c   1.000
_cell.angle_alpha   90.00
_cell.angle_beta   90.00
_cell.angle_gamma   90.00
#
_symmetry.space_group_name_H-M   'P 1'
#
loop_
_entity.id
_entity.type
_entity.pdbx_description
1 polymer ?
#
loop_
_entity_poly.entity_id
_entity_poly.type
_entity_poly.pdbx_seq_one_letter_code
_entity_poly.pdbx_strand_id
1 'polypeptide(L)'
;KEEGRGSWKYIIQERNDKYEIVDELLKNQMSVELYFNEYDEVKITLYKDGMPISTMQRIAISKVELDEEEEGIQFVLERMPSRMIRLQLKPYLALEMG
;
A
#
# COMPACT_ATOMS: atom_id res chain seq x y z
N LYS A 1 -1.62 -7.81 30.02
CA LYS A 1 -1.96 -6.85 28.94
C LYS A 1 -1.13 -7.28 27.75
N GLU A 2 -1.61 -8.27 26.99
CA GLU A 2 -0.96 -8.67 25.73
C GLU A 2 -1.41 -7.66 24.69
N GLU A 3 -0.51 -6.77 24.27
CA GLU A 3 -0.70 -5.99 23.05
C GLU A 3 -0.53 -6.96 21.88
N GLY A 4 -1.60 -7.71 21.58
CA GLY A 4 -1.68 -8.50 20.36
C GLY A 4 -1.41 -7.59 19.17
N ARG A 5 -0.59 -8.05 18.22
CA ARG A 5 -0.32 -7.35 16.95
C ARG A 5 -1.66 -7.09 16.25
N GLY A 6 -2.20 -5.91 16.42
CA GLY A 6 -3.46 -5.51 15.80
C GLY A 6 -3.32 -5.49 14.28
N SER A 7 -4.42 -5.68 13.56
CA SER A 7 -4.43 -5.39 12.13
C SER A 7 -4.52 -3.88 11.90
N TRP A 8 -3.80 -3.36 10.90
CA TRP A 8 -3.82 -1.95 10.54
C TRP A 8 -4.34 -1.78 9.12
N LYS A 9 -5.08 -0.69 8.90
CA LYS A 9 -5.59 -0.32 7.58
C LYS A 9 -5.31 1.16 7.34
N TYR A 10 -4.79 1.45 6.16
CA TYR A 10 -4.56 2.81 5.68
C TYR A 10 -5.15 2.96 4.29
N ILE A 11 -5.71 4.12 3.98
CA ILE A 11 -6.11 4.48 2.62
C ILE A 11 -5.32 5.72 2.23
N ILE A 12 -4.53 5.62 1.16
CA ILE A 12 -3.75 6.72 0.60
C ILE A 12 -4.43 7.15 -0.69
N GLN A 13 -4.68 8.45 -0.85
CA GLN A 13 -5.37 9.00 -2.02
C GLN A 13 -4.65 10.23 -2.55
N GLU A 14 -4.72 10.40 -3.87
CA GLU A 14 -4.25 11.60 -4.52
C GLU A 14 -5.30 12.71 -4.44
N ARG A 15 -4.92 13.89 -3.99
CA ARG A 15 -5.77 15.08 -3.88
C ARG A 15 -4.96 16.34 -4.15
N ASN A 16 -5.35 17.12 -5.16
CA ASN A 16 -4.68 18.37 -5.53
C ASN A 16 -3.15 18.23 -5.66
N ASP A 17 -2.69 17.22 -6.42
CA ASP A 17 -1.28 16.88 -6.63
C ASP A 17 -0.50 16.52 -5.35
N LYS A 18 -1.20 16.14 -4.29
CA LYS A 18 -0.65 15.68 -3.01
C LYS A 18 -1.25 14.34 -2.61
N TYR A 19 -0.58 13.66 -1.68
CA TYR A 19 -1.07 12.41 -1.10
C TYR A 19 -1.52 12.62 0.34
N GLU A 20 -2.71 12.12 0.65
CA GLU A 20 -3.31 12.19 1.99
C GLU A 20 -3.70 10.78 2.46
N ILE A 21 -3.50 10.51 3.76
CA ILE A 21 -4.08 9.33 4.42
C ILE A 21 -5.47 9.72 4.89
N VAL A 22 -6.47 8.92 4.54
CA VAL A 22 -7.87 9.19 4.83
C VAL A 22 -8.59 7.95 5.38
N ASP A 23 -9.75 8.17 5.99
CA ASP A 23 -10.56 7.10 6.59
C ASP A 23 -11.51 6.41 5.60
N GLU A 24 -11.86 7.09 4.50
CA GLU A 24 -12.88 6.63 3.54
C GLU A 24 -12.41 6.76 2.08
N LEU A 25 -12.87 5.84 1.22
CA LEU A 25 -12.64 5.89 -0.23
C LEU A 25 -13.45 7.02 -0.86
N LEU A 26 -12.76 7.98 -1.48
CA LEU A 26 -13.41 9.03 -2.26
C LEU A 26 -13.64 8.56 -3.70
N LYS A 27 -14.68 9.11 -4.33
CA LYS A 27 -14.99 8.87 -5.74
C LYS A 27 -14.15 9.80 -6.63
N ASN A 28 -14.04 9.44 -7.91
CA ASN A 28 -13.39 10.22 -8.98
C ASN A 28 -11.87 10.43 -8.82
N GLN A 29 -11.16 9.54 -8.13
CA GLN A 29 -9.72 9.61 -7.97
C GLN A 29 -9.07 8.23 -7.81
N MET A 30 -7.75 8.19 -7.95
CA MET A 30 -6.94 7.01 -7.65
C MET A 30 -6.73 6.89 -6.13
N SER A 31 -6.77 5.66 -5.63
CA SER A 31 -6.58 5.39 -4.21
C SER A 31 -5.97 4.02 -4.00
N VAL A 32 -5.18 3.86 -2.95
CA VAL A 32 -4.70 2.55 -2.50
C VAL A 32 -5.12 2.30 -1.06
N GLU A 33 -5.65 1.11 -0.82
CA GLU A 33 -5.87 0.58 0.52
C GLU A 33 -4.73 -0.39 0.85
N LEU A 34 -4.04 -0.12 1.96
CA LEU A 34 -3.04 -1.01 2.55
C LEU A 34 -3.64 -1.61 3.82
N TYR A 35 -3.69 -2.93 3.87
CA TYR A 35 -4.13 -3.68 5.06
C TYR A 35 -3.01 -4.61 5.50
N PHE A 36 -2.60 -4.49 6.76
CA PHE A 36 -1.61 -5.34 7.40
C PHE A 36 -2.33 -6.19 8.45
N ASN A 37 -2.15 -7.51 8.39
CA ASN A 37 -2.70 -8.40 9.41
C ASN A 37 -1.69 -8.66 10.55
N GLU A 38 -2.13 -9.43 11.54
CA GLU A 38 -1.32 -9.83 12.71
C GLU A 38 -0.11 -10.73 12.36
N TYR A 39 -0.07 -11.26 11.13
CA TYR A 39 0.94 -12.18 10.61
C TYR A 39 1.97 -11.49 9.69
N ASP A 40 2.05 -10.16 9.72
CA ASP A 40 2.92 -9.37 8.85
C ASP A 40 2.66 -9.62 7.34
N GLU A 41 1.42 -9.98 6.98
CA GLU A 41 1.00 -10.04 5.59
C GLU A 41 0.29 -8.75 5.19
N VAL A 42 0.62 -8.25 4.00
CA VAL A 42 -0.05 -7.10 3.39
C VAL A 42 -1.07 -7.54 2.35
N LYS A 43 -2.23 -6.87 2.35
CA LYS A 43 -3.17 -6.79 1.25
C LYS A 43 -3.15 -5.37 0.72
N ILE A 44 -2.95 -5.24 -0.58
CA ILE A 44 -2.87 -3.97 -1.28
C ILE A 44 -3.98 -3.94 -2.33
N THR A 45 -4.89 -2.97 -2.23
CA THR A 45 -5.98 -2.81 -3.19
C THR A 45 -5.88 -1.45 -3.86
N LEU A 46 -5.74 -1.45 -5.18
CA LEU A 46 -5.77 -0.24 -5.99
C LEU A 46 -7.19 0.03 -6.45
N TYR A 47 -7.65 1.26 -6.27
CA TYR A 47 -8.96 1.74 -6.67
C TYR A 47 -8.84 2.84 -7.71
N LYS A 48 -9.82 2.86 -8.61
CA LYS A 48 -10.10 3.97 -9.50
C LYS A 48 -11.56 4.34 -9.35
N ASP A 49 -11.83 5.60 -9.05
CA ASP A 49 -13.18 6.14 -8.88
C ASP A 49 -14.00 5.39 -7.81
N GLY A 50 -13.32 4.94 -6.75
CA GLY A 50 -13.90 4.13 -5.67
C GLY A 50 -14.14 2.66 -6.03
N MET A 51 -13.85 2.23 -7.26
CA MET A 51 -13.97 0.84 -7.69
C MET A 51 -12.60 0.13 -7.65
N PRO A 52 -12.48 -1.07 -7.08
CA PRO A 52 -11.23 -1.80 -7.06
C PRO A 52 -10.85 -2.24 -8.48
N ILE A 53 -9.62 -1.93 -8.90
CA ILE A 53 -9.09 -2.31 -10.22
C ILE A 53 -7.96 -3.34 -10.13
N SER A 54 -7.30 -3.46 -8.97
CA SER A 54 -6.30 -4.49 -8.72
C SER A 54 -6.24 -4.82 -7.23
N THR A 55 -5.97 -6.08 -6.90
CA THR A 55 -5.79 -6.53 -5.51
C THR A 55 -4.66 -7.54 -5.45
N MET A 56 -3.67 -7.26 -4.62
CA MET A 56 -2.65 -8.22 -4.20
C MET A 56 -2.92 -8.58 -2.74
N GLN A 57 -2.83 -9.86 -2.38
CA GLN A 57 -3.24 -10.34 -1.07
C GLN A 57 -2.33 -11.46 -0.58
N ARG A 58 -2.27 -11.63 0.76
CA ARG A 58 -1.48 -12.68 1.44
C ARG A 58 0.00 -12.59 1.09
N ILE A 59 0.52 -11.36 1.05
CA ILE A 59 1.92 -11.10 0.75
C ILE A 59 2.65 -10.95 2.08
N ALA A 60 3.40 -11.97 2.48
CA ALA A 60 4.28 -11.88 3.64
C ALA A 60 5.46 -10.94 3.32
N ILE A 61 5.64 -9.90 4.15
CA ILE A 61 6.68 -8.89 3.98
C ILE A 61 7.71 -9.00 5.11
N SER A 62 8.98 -8.83 4.77
CA SER A 62 10.07 -8.80 5.76
C SER A 62 10.27 -7.40 6.35
N LYS A 63 10.09 -6.37 5.53
CA LYS A 63 10.20 -4.95 5.93
C LYS A 63 9.47 -4.04 4.94
N VAL A 64 9.19 -2.83 5.41
CA VAL A 64 8.70 -1.71 4.61
C VAL A 64 9.77 -0.62 4.60
N GLU A 65 10.11 -0.11 3.44
CA GLU A 65 11.10 0.96 3.26
C GLU A 65 10.47 2.15 2.53
N LEU A 66 10.85 3.36 2.92
CA LEU A 66 10.51 4.57 2.20
C LEU A 66 11.57 4.81 1.12
N ASP A 67 11.11 4.97 -0.10
CA ASP A 67 11.94 5.36 -1.24
C ASP A 67 11.87 6.88 -1.37
N GLU A 68 12.81 7.58 -0.74
CA GLU A 68 12.84 9.05 -0.72
C GLU A 68 13.21 9.64 -2.08
N GLU A 69 14.02 8.93 -2.88
CA GLU A 69 14.46 9.42 -4.19
C GLU A 69 13.30 9.39 -5.20
N GLU A 70 12.50 8.32 -5.18
CA GLU A 70 11.42 8.15 -6.14
C GLU A 70 10.01 8.26 -5.52
N GLU A 71 9.92 8.90 -4.35
CA GLU A 71 8.68 9.18 -3.60
C GLU A 71 7.73 7.98 -3.56
N GLY A 72 8.20 6.87 -2.98
CA GLY A 72 7.48 5.60 -2.95
C GLY A 72 7.59 4.84 -1.64
N ILE A 73 6.82 3.75 -1.55
CA ILE A 73 6.87 2.79 -0.44
C ILE A 73 7.22 1.43 -1.02
N GLN A 74 8.29 0.82 -0.52
CA GLN A 74 8.76 -0.50 -0.95
C GLN A 74 8.41 -1.56 0.10
N PHE A 75 7.83 -2.66 -0.37
CA PHE A 75 7.48 -3.84 0.41
C PHE A 75 8.42 -4.97 0.00
N VAL A 76 9.39 -5.29 0.87
CA VAL A 76 10.33 -6.38 0.62
C VAL A 76 9.69 -7.70 1.00
N LEU A 77 9.65 -8.65 0.07
CA LEU A 77 8.97 -9.92 0.27
C LEU A 77 9.80 -10.86 1.15
N GLU A 78 9.17 -11.53 2.12
CA GLU A 78 9.88 -12.43 3.05
C GLU A 78 10.48 -13.65 2.32
N ARG A 79 9.68 -14.27 1.44
CA ARG A 79 10.07 -15.52 0.74
C ARG A 79 10.94 -15.28 -0.50
N MET A 80 10.96 -14.06 -1.01
CA MET A 80 11.70 -13.67 -2.21
C MET A 80 12.32 -12.29 -2.00
N PRO A 81 13.38 -12.17 -1.17
CA PRO A 81 13.93 -10.86 -0.78
C PRO A 81 14.58 -10.10 -1.94
N SER A 82 14.84 -10.75 -3.08
CA SER A 82 15.24 -10.09 -4.32
C SER A 82 14.08 -9.44 -5.08
N ARG A 83 12.85 -9.69 -4.66
CA ARG A 83 11.63 -9.12 -5.24
C ARG A 83 11.00 -8.16 -4.25
N MET A 84 10.41 -7.11 -4.80
CA MET A 84 9.70 -6.11 -4.02
C MET A 84 8.44 -5.68 -4.75
N ILE A 85 7.44 -5.30 -3.96
CA ILE A 85 6.31 -4.55 -4.47
C ILE A 85 6.59 -3.11 -4.14
N ARG A 86 6.44 -2.23 -5.11
CA ARG A 86 6.58 -0.80 -4.90
C ARG A 86 5.25 -0.11 -5.13
N LEU A 87 4.83 0.65 -4.12
CA LEU A 87 3.77 1.65 -4.25
C LEU A 87 4.42 2.98 -4.61
N GLN A 88 4.30 3.37 -5.88
CA GLN A 88 4.72 4.68 -6.35
C GLN A 88 3.68 5.71 -5.96
N LEU A 89 4.11 6.84 -5.38
CA LEU A 89 3.25 7.98 -5.14
C LEU A 89 3.37 8.98 -6.29
N LYS A 90 4.56 9.47 -6.66
CA LYS A 90 4.69 10.39 -7.81
C LYS A 90 5.30 9.75 -9.05
N PRO A 91 4.96 10.23 -10.27
CA PRO A 91 4.02 11.33 -10.57
C PRO A 91 2.54 10.92 -10.53
N TYR A 92 2.25 9.63 -10.41
CA TYR A 92 0.89 9.10 -10.26
C TYR A 92 0.93 7.85 -9.38
N LEU A 93 -0.20 7.56 -8.74
CA LEU A 93 -0.33 6.41 -7.86
C LEU A 93 -0.34 5.10 -8.66
N ALA A 94 0.65 4.23 -8.42
CA ALA A 94 0.79 2.96 -9.12
C ALA A 94 1.39 1.86 -8.23
N LEU A 95 1.14 0.60 -8.64
CA LEU A 95 1.75 -0.58 -8.04
C LEU A 95 2.67 -1.25 -9.06
N GLU A 96 3.91 -1.45 -8.67
CA GLU A 96 4.94 -2.08 -9.48
C GLU A 96 5.48 -3.34 -8.78
N MET A 97 5.88 -4.33 -9.57
CA MET A 97 6.50 -5.56 -9.07
C MET A 97 7.86 -5.74 -9.75
N GLY A 98 8.93 -5.78 -8.94
CA GLY A 98 10.30 -6.06 -9.35
C GLY A 98 10.77 -7.44 -8.90
#